data_AF-A0AAU8IGL0-F1
#
_entry.id   AF-A0AAU8IGL0-F1
#
_cell.length_a   1.000
_cell.length_b   1.000
_cell.length_c   1.000
_cell.angle_alpha   90.00
_cell.angle_beta   90.00
_cell.angle_gamma   90.00
#
_symmetry.space_group_name_H-M   'P 1'
#
loop_
_entity.id
_entity.type
_entity.pdbx_description
1 polymer ?
#
loop_
_entity_poly.entity_id
_entity_poly.type
_entity_poly.pdbx_seq_one_letter_code
_entity_poly.pdbx_strand_id
1 'polypeptide(L)'
;MTEILNGKEICSKYSDIENDSFGTEDHQFALTRVDKKDLYDAPCSFSSNGKNLMTYEEWKKHPENYDGYHTDNVKQMVEYIREGGHLPPLIVNKELGLYDGQHRLTAYSMISEIEKIDIYKEI
;
A
#
# COMPACT_ATOMS: atom_id res chain seq x y z
N MET A 1 -0.71 22.61 8.08
CA MET A 1 -1.04 21.71 9.21
C MET A 1 -1.28 20.35 8.61
N THR A 2 -0.54 19.33 9.03
CA THR A 2 -0.76 17.95 8.58
C THR A 2 -2.00 17.43 9.28
N GLU A 3 -2.98 16.96 8.52
CA GLU A 3 -4.19 16.33 9.06
C GLU A 3 -3.77 15.05 9.80
N ILE A 4 -4.11 14.95 11.09
CA ILE A 4 -3.91 13.74 11.89
C ILE A 4 -5.27 13.05 11.97
N LEU A 5 -5.33 11.80 11.51
CA LEU A 5 -6.54 10.98 11.52
C LEU A 5 -6.29 9.72 12.32
N ASN A 6 -7.31 9.22 12.98
CA ASN A 6 -7.28 7.86 13.51
C ASN A 6 -7.60 6.83 12.41
N GLY A 7 -7.30 5.55 12.69
CA GLY A 7 -7.52 4.48 11.72
C GLY A 7 -8.98 4.34 11.28
N LYS A 8 -9.93 4.51 12.21
CA LYS A 8 -11.37 4.46 11.90
C LYS A 8 -11.80 5.59 10.96
N GLU A 9 -11.25 6.79 11.13
CA GLU A 9 -11.49 7.93 10.24
C GLU A 9 -10.93 7.68 8.84
N ILE A 10 -9.75 7.06 8.74
CA ILE A 10 -9.17 6.65 7.46
C ILE A 10 -10.09 5.63 6.76
N CYS A 11 -10.47 4.54 7.43
CA CYS A 11 -11.37 3.53 6.85
C CYS A 11 -12.72 4.15 6.43
N SER A 12 -13.20 5.18 7.13
CA SER A 12 -14.43 5.90 6.75
C SER A 12 -14.27 6.77 5.50
N LYS A 13 -13.04 7.17 5.16
CA LYS A 13 -12.73 7.96 3.94
C LYS A 13 -12.52 7.10 2.70
N TYR A 14 -12.11 5.84 2.87
CA TYR A 14 -11.77 4.94 1.77
C TYR A 14 -12.56 3.64 1.86
N SER A 15 -13.49 3.43 0.93
CA SER A 15 -14.35 2.24 0.89
C SER A 15 -13.58 0.93 0.65
N ASP A 16 -12.35 1.01 0.14
CA ASP A 16 -11.47 -0.13 -0.14
C ASP A 16 -10.45 -0.39 0.97
N ILE A 17 -10.56 0.32 2.11
CA ILE A 17 -9.67 0.19 3.26
C ILE A 17 -10.51 -0.24 4.48
N GLU A 18 -10.53 -1.54 4.73
CA GLU A 18 -11.10 -2.14 5.95
C GLU A 18 -10.04 -3.05 6.58
N ASN A 19 -9.58 -2.72 7.78
CA ASN A 19 -8.53 -3.49 8.44
C ASN A 19 -8.60 -3.35 9.96
N ASP A 20 -8.94 -4.44 10.63
CA ASP A 20 -9.08 -4.48 12.09
C ASP A 20 -7.76 -4.23 12.84
N SER A 21 -6.61 -4.39 12.16
CA SER A 21 -5.28 -4.23 12.77
C SER A 21 -4.90 -2.79 13.04
N PHE A 22 -5.48 -1.83 12.30
CA PHE A 22 -5.18 -0.41 12.47
C PHE A 22 -6.43 0.47 12.48
N GLY A 23 -7.58 -0.01 11.98
CA GLY A 23 -8.84 0.71 11.81
C GLY A 23 -9.57 1.03 13.12
N THR A 24 -8.83 1.33 14.18
CA THR A 24 -9.35 1.67 15.51
C THR A 24 -9.20 3.16 15.79
N GLU A 25 -9.76 3.61 16.92
CA GLU A 25 -9.61 5.01 17.40
C GLU A 25 -8.26 5.25 18.08
N ASP A 26 -7.50 4.18 18.38
CA ASP A 26 -6.26 4.23 19.17
C ASP A 26 -5.02 4.53 18.31
N HIS A 27 -5.02 4.12 17.04
CA HIS A 27 -3.91 4.40 16.12
C HIS A 27 -4.13 5.76 15.46
N GLN A 28 -3.10 6.61 15.51
CA GLN A 28 -3.10 7.94 14.87
C GLN A 28 -2.11 7.98 13.73
N PHE A 29 -2.47 8.66 12.66
CA PHE A 29 -1.69 8.72 11.43
C PHE A 29 -1.59 10.14 10.90
N ALA A 30 -0.43 10.46 10.33
CA ALA A 30 -0.21 11.68 9.58
C ALA A 30 -0.07 11.34 8.10
N LEU A 31 -0.81 12.07 7.25
CA LEU A 31 -0.62 11.99 5.80
C LEU A 31 0.72 12.61 5.43
N THR A 32 1.57 11.84 4.76
CA THR A 32 2.87 12.29 4.25
C THR A 32 3.13 11.72 2.87
N ARG A 33 4.07 12.32 2.15
CA ARG A 33 4.47 11.89 0.81
C ARG A 33 5.89 11.38 0.84
N VAL A 34 6.10 10.15 0.39
CA VAL A 34 7.40 9.46 0.42
C VAL A 34 7.78 8.97 -0.97
N ASP A 35 9.07 8.69 -1.17
CA ASP A 35 9.51 7.97 -2.35
C ASP A 35 9.03 6.52 -2.24
N LYS A 36 8.38 5.99 -3.29
CA LYS A 36 7.79 4.62 -3.22
C LYS A 36 8.86 3.56 -2.88
N LYS A 37 10.11 3.84 -3.25
CA LYS A 37 11.28 2.99 -2.99
C LYS A 37 11.57 2.83 -1.50
N ASP A 38 11.20 3.79 -0.66
CA ASP A 38 11.41 3.71 0.80
C ASP A 38 10.57 2.59 1.43
N LEU A 39 9.48 2.20 0.78
CA LEU A 39 8.60 1.12 1.24
C LEU A 39 9.00 -0.24 0.70
N TYR A 40 10.08 -0.34 -0.08
CA TYR A 40 10.45 -1.59 -0.74
C TYR A 40 11.00 -2.63 0.22
N ASP A 41 11.82 -2.19 1.16
CA ASP A 41 12.38 -3.02 2.23
C ASP A 41 11.52 -2.98 3.50
N ALA A 42 10.40 -2.27 3.48
CA ALA A 42 9.55 -2.14 4.66
C ALA A 42 9.01 -3.51 5.12
N PRO A 43 8.91 -3.73 6.44
CA PRO A 43 8.39 -4.96 7.00
C PRO A 43 6.99 -5.28 6.50
N CYS A 44 6.77 -6.55 6.16
CA CYS A 44 5.48 -7.08 5.74
C CYS A 44 5.18 -8.37 6.50
N SER A 45 4.26 -8.32 7.46
CA SER A 45 3.83 -9.50 8.24
C SER A 45 3.13 -10.55 7.38
N PHE A 46 2.58 -10.14 6.23
CA PHE A 46 1.88 -11.02 5.29
C PHE A 46 2.80 -11.66 4.24
N SER A 47 4.07 -11.23 4.17
CA SER A 47 5.06 -11.77 3.25
C SER A 47 5.89 -12.87 3.91
N SER A 48 6.11 -13.97 3.21
CA SER A 48 6.89 -15.13 3.69
C SER A 48 8.35 -14.79 4.08
N ASN A 49 8.88 -13.71 3.51
CA ASN A 49 10.25 -13.23 3.72
C ASN A 49 10.32 -11.97 4.61
N GLY A 50 9.17 -11.47 5.08
CA GLY A 50 9.10 -10.30 5.95
C GLY A 50 9.27 -8.94 5.26
N LYS A 51 9.33 -8.86 3.92
CA LYS A 51 9.50 -7.60 3.15
C LYS A 51 8.41 -7.38 2.09
N ASN A 52 8.18 -6.12 1.74
CA ASN A 52 7.15 -5.68 0.78
C ASN A 52 7.50 -5.83 -0.71
N LEU A 53 8.63 -5.29 -1.20
CA LEU A 53 8.95 -5.31 -2.65
C LEU A 53 9.26 -6.71 -3.14
N MET A 54 9.73 -7.61 -2.27
CA MET A 54 9.98 -8.98 -2.69
C MET A 54 8.70 -9.58 -3.26
N THR A 55 7.51 -9.22 -2.77
CA THR A 55 6.24 -9.60 -3.41
C THR A 55 6.10 -9.06 -4.84
N TYR A 56 6.47 -7.82 -5.14
CA TYR A 56 6.45 -7.31 -6.52
C TYR A 56 7.52 -7.97 -7.41
N GLU A 57 8.78 -8.03 -6.96
CA GLU A 57 9.89 -8.61 -7.73
C GLU A 57 9.68 -10.11 -7.94
N GLU A 58 9.12 -10.81 -6.96
CA GLU A 58 8.67 -12.19 -7.06
C GLU A 58 7.48 -12.29 -8.01
N TRP A 59 6.43 -11.48 -7.87
CA TRP A 59 5.30 -11.48 -8.82
C TRP A 59 5.72 -11.21 -10.27
N LYS A 60 6.67 -10.29 -10.47
CA LYS A 60 7.21 -9.97 -11.80
C LYS A 60 8.00 -11.12 -12.43
N LYS A 61 8.70 -11.91 -11.61
CA LYS A 61 9.56 -13.03 -12.07
C LYS A 61 8.82 -14.37 -12.07
N HIS A 62 7.88 -14.53 -11.15
CA HIS A 62 7.13 -15.73 -10.81
C HIS A 62 5.64 -15.41 -10.58
N PRO A 63 4.92 -14.87 -11.59
CA PRO A 63 3.48 -14.59 -11.45
C PRO A 63 2.67 -15.85 -11.13
N GLU A 64 3.18 -17.04 -11.47
CA GLU A 64 2.59 -18.33 -11.12
C GLU A 64 2.53 -18.62 -9.62
N ASN A 65 3.33 -17.95 -8.80
CA ASN A 65 3.30 -18.08 -7.34
C ASN A 65 2.07 -17.39 -6.73
N TYR A 66 1.33 -16.62 -7.53
CA TYR A 66 0.14 -15.90 -7.12
C TYR A 66 -1.07 -16.51 -7.80
N ASP A 67 -2.18 -16.60 -7.07
CA ASP A 67 -3.42 -17.04 -7.71
C ASP A 67 -3.88 -16.01 -8.77
N GLY A 68 -4.80 -16.46 -9.63
CA GLY A 68 -5.37 -15.61 -10.67
C GLY A 68 -6.06 -14.36 -10.10
N TYR A 69 -6.65 -14.47 -8.91
CA TYR A 69 -7.37 -13.37 -8.28
C TYR A 69 -6.43 -12.19 -7.92
N HIS A 70 -5.31 -12.45 -7.26
CA HIS A 70 -4.33 -11.42 -6.91
C HIS A 70 -3.67 -10.82 -8.15
N THR A 71 -3.36 -11.67 -9.13
CA THR A 71 -2.76 -11.26 -10.40
C THR A 71 -3.68 -10.33 -11.19
N ASP A 72 -4.97 -10.67 -11.30
CA ASP A 72 -5.94 -9.87 -12.04
C ASP A 72 -6.25 -8.55 -11.31
N ASN A 73 -6.30 -8.56 -9.97
CA ASN A 73 -6.50 -7.35 -9.19
C ASN A 73 -5.35 -6.33 -9.39
N VAL A 74 -4.09 -6.78 -9.34
CA VAL A 74 -2.93 -5.91 -9.61
C VAL A 74 -2.98 -5.35 -11.03
N LYS A 75 -3.32 -6.18 -12.03
CA LYS A 75 -3.45 -5.71 -13.42
C LYS A 75 -4.54 -4.65 -13.57
N GLN A 76 -5.73 -4.90 -13.01
CA GLN A 76 -6.84 -3.94 -13.03
C GLN A 76 -6.46 -2.62 -12.35
N MET A 77 -5.72 -2.65 -11.24
CA MET A 77 -5.21 -1.43 -10.60
C MET A 77 -4.23 -0.68 -11.51
N VAL A 78 -3.30 -1.38 -12.17
CA VAL A 78 -2.35 -0.74 -13.10
C VAL A 78 -3.07 -0.09 -14.28
N GLU A 79 -4.05 -0.77 -14.86
CA GLU A 79 -4.88 -0.25 -15.96
C GLU A 79 -5.65 1.00 -15.51
N TYR A 80 -6.36 0.90 -14.38
CA TYR A 80 -7.11 2.02 -13.80
C TYR A 80 -6.24 3.26 -13.59
N ILE A 81 -5.03 3.11 -13.04
CA ILE A 81 -4.12 4.24 -12.82
C ILE A 81 -3.62 4.83 -14.15
N ARG A 82 -3.33 3.98 -15.15
CA ARG A 82 -2.91 4.45 -16.48
C ARG A 82 -4.01 5.20 -17.22
N GLU A 83 -5.27 4.91 -16.94
CA GLU A 83 -6.43 5.62 -17.47
C GLU A 83 -6.73 6.95 -16.75
N GLY A 84 -5.89 7.35 -15.79
CA GLY A 84 -6.04 8.59 -15.02
C GLY A 84 -6.80 8.40 -13.70
N GLY A 85 -6.92 7.16 -13.24
CA GLY A 85 -7.45 6.84 -11.92
C GLY A 85 -6.64 7.43 -10.77
N HIS A 86 -7.30 7.60 -9.62
CA HIS A 86 -6.65 8.09 -8.42
C HIS A 86 -5.68 7.06 -7.82
N LEU A 87 -4.71 7.55 -7.02
CA LEU A 87 -3.79 6.72 -6.24
C LEU A 87 -4.17 6.80 -4.77
N PRO A 88 -4.93 5.82 -4.22
CA PRO A 88 -5.19 5.76 -2.79
C PRO A 88 -3.89 5.72 -1.97
N PRO A 89 -3.86 6.37 -0.80
CA PRO A 89 -2.68 6.29 0.06
C PRO A 89 -2.48 4.87 0.62
N LEU A 90 -1.23 4.55 0.97
CA LEU A 90 -0.93 3.33 1.72
C LEU A 90 -0.97 3.60 3.21
N ILE A 91 -1.20 2.56 4.02
CA ILE A 91 -1.24 2.69 5.48
C ILE A 91 -0.03 1.96 6.06
N VAL A 92 0.79 2.69 6.82
CA VAL A 92 2.03 2.15 7.39
C VAL A 92 2.16 2.46 8.88
N ASN A 93 2.87 1.59 9.58
CA ASN A 93 3.27 1.81 10.96
C ASN A 93 4.42 2.83 11.09
N LYS A 94 4.86 3.07 12.32
CA LYS A 94 5.94 4.02 12.65
C LYS A 94 7.27 3.72 11.92
N GLU A 95 7.51 2.46 11.62
CA GLU A 95 8.71 1.92 10.96
C GLU A 95 8.52 1.68 9.45
N LEU A 96 7.46 2.25 8.86
CA LEU A 96 7.07 2.08 7.45
C LEU A 96 6.57 0.69 7.07
N GLY A 97 6.41 -0.23 8.03
CA GLY A 97 5.79 -1.53 7.79
C GLY A 97 4.34 -1.37 7.32
N LEU A 98 3.93 -2.12 6.29
CA LEU A 98 2.60 -1.95 5.69
C LEU A 98 1.53 -2.59 6.58
N TYR A 99 0.58 -1.78 7.01
CA TYR A 99 -0.70 -2.27 7.51
C TYR A 99 -1.62 -2.64 6.36
N ASP A 100 -1.65 -1.82 5.30
CA ASP A 100 -2.52 -2.03 4.15
C ASP A 100 -1.95 -1.41 2.87
N GLY A 101 -2.26 -2.04 1.73
CA GLY A 101 -1.91 -1.56 0.40
C GLY A 101 -0.77 -2.29 -0.31
N GLN A 102 -0.50 -3.55 0.03
CA GLN A 102 0.52 -4.37 -0.64
C GLN A 102 0.28 -4.48 -2.17
N HIS A 103 -0.96 -4.77 -2.60
CA HIS A 103 -1.32 -4.80 -4.02
C HIS A 103 -1.17 -3.44 -4.71
N ARG A 104 -1.55 -2.36 -4.01
CA ARG A 104 -1.40 -0.99 -4.50
C ARG A 104 0.08 -0.64 -4.66
N LEU A 105 0.93 -0.95 -3.69
CA LEU A 105 2.38 -0.74 -3.80
C LEU A 105 3.00 -1.52 -4.95
N THR A 106 2.56 -2.77 -5.17
CA THR A 106 2.96 -3.59 -6.33
C THR A 106 2.54 -2.92 -7.64
N ALA A 107 1.28 -2.49 -7.77
CA ALA A 107 0.78 -1.77 -8.94
C ALA A 107 1.54 -0.46 -9.18
N TYR A 108 1.78 0.34 -8.13
CA TYR A 108 2.54 1.59 -8.21
C TYR A 108 3.98 1.36 -8.65
N SER A 109 4.57 0.22 -8.26
CA SER A 109 5.93 -0.16 -8.67
C SER A 109 6.01 -0.60 -10.14
N MET A 110 4.90 -1.02 -10.74
CA MET A 110 4.80 -1.36 -12.17
C MET A 110 4.71 -0.14 -13.09
N ILE A 111 4.44 1.05 -12.55
CA ILE A 111 4.30 2.29 -13.31
C ILE A 111 5.51 3.16 -12.97
N SER A 112 6.44 3.28 -13.92
CA SER A 112 7.73 3.98 -13.76
C SER A 112 7.58 5.44 -13.39
N GLU A 113 6.50 6.07 -13.83
CA GLU A 113 6.18 7.48 -13.69
C GLU A 113 5.78 7.85 -12.26
N ILE A 114 5.36 6.88 -11.45
CA ILE A 114 5.02 7.09 -10.04
C ILE A 114 6.32 7.04 -9.24
N GLU A 115 6.90 8.17 -8.89
CA GLU A 115 8.09 8.19 -8.02
C GLU A 115 7.71 8.30 -6.54
N LYS A 116 6.70 9.14 -6.26
CA LYS A 116 6.25 9.47 -4.91
C LYS A 116 4.79 9.16 -4.71
N ILE A 117 4.48 8.59 -3.55
CA ILE A 117 3.12 8.21 -3.17
C ILE A 117 2.78 8.78 -1.80
N ASP A 118 1.48 8.97 -1.57
CA ASP A 118 0.97 9.39 -0.28
C ASP A 118 0.80 8.18 0.63
N ILE A 119 1.14 8.35 1.91
CA ILE A 119 0.98 7.34 2.95
C ILE A 119 0.37 7.98 4.20
N TYR A 120 -0.47 7.23 4.89
CA TYR A 120 -0.79 7.50 6.29
C TYR A 120 0.23 6.77 7.14
N LYS A 121 1.16 7.54 7.72
CA LYS A 121 2.19 7.02 8.62
C LYS A 121 1.73 7.16 10.06
N GLU A 122 1.74 6.06 10.79
CA GLU A 122 1.42 6.07 12.21
C GLU A 122 2.41 6.94 13.02
N ILE A 123 1.88 7.68 14.00
CA ILE A 123 2.65 8.56 14.90
C ILE A 123 2.74 8.02 16.33
#